data_AF-A0A536WA63-F1
#
_entry.id   AF-A0A536WA63-F1
#
_cell.length_a   1.000
_cell.length_b   1.000
_cell.length_c   1.000
_cell.angle_alpha   90.00
_cell.angle_beta   90.00
_cell.angle_gamma   90.00
#
_symmetry.space_group_name_H-M   'P 1'
#
loop_
_entity.id
_entity.type
_entity.pdbx_description
1 polymer ?
#
loop_
_entity_poly.entity_id
_entity_poly.type
_entity_poly.pdbx_seq_one_letter_code
_entity_poly.pdbx_strand_id
1 'polypeptide(L)'
;IKQDVVKYVLTVQVRSQQDVQAVEEAPAASNVRYQHADYEEALAVAAADAAPAALAPPPFTRVGQKVGRNDACPCGSGKKYKHCHGRI
;
A
#
# COMPACT_ATOMS: atom_id res chain seq x y z
N ILE A 1 15.09 6.00 26.28
CA ILE A 1 15.31 5.03 25.18
C ILE A 1 15.59 3.61 25.69
N LYS A 2 16.74 3.31 26.33
CA LYS A 2 17.06 1.93 26.76
C LYS A 2 16.08 1.37 27.81
N GLN A 3 15.74 2.18 28.81
CA GLN A 3 14.79 1.78 29.86
C GLN A 3 13.38 1.55 29.31
N ASP A 4 12.95 2.36 28.34
CA ASP A 4 11.63 2.24 27.71
C ASP A 4 11.49 0.93 26.95
N VAL A 5 12.50 0.56 26.15
CA VAL A 5 12.52 -0.71 25.40
C VAL A 5 12.44 -1.91 26.35
N VAL A 6 13.18 -1.89 27.47
CA VAL A 6 13.15 -2.97 28.47
C VAL A 6 11.76 -3.07 29.12
N LYS A 7 11.17 -1.93 29.50
CA LYS A 7 9.81 -1.88 30.07
C LYS A 7 8.79 -2.46 29.10
N TYR A 8 8.82 -2.06 27.83
CA TYR A 8 7.88 -2.56 26.83
C TYR A 8 8.00 -4.07 26.62
N VAL A 9 9.21 -4.62 26.51
CA VAL A 9 9.41 -6.07 26.35
C VAL A 9 8.88 -6.86 27.54
N LEU A 10 9.07 -6.36 28.77
CA LEU A 10 8.60 -7.04 29.99
C LEU A 10 7.09 -6.93 30.23
N THR A 11 6.42 -5.90 29.69
CA THR A 11 4.99 -5.66 29.93
C THR A 11 4.09 -6.16 28.80
N VAL A 12 4.67 -6.48 27.63
CA VAL A 12 3.93 -7.03 26.50
C VAL A 12 3.56 -8.48 26.81
N GLN A 13 2.29 -8.69 27.17
CA GLN A 13 1.70 -10.01 27.20
C GLN A 13 1.40 -10.44 25.75
N VAL A 14 2.17 -11.42 25.26
CA VAL A 14 1.84 -12.09 23.99
C VAL A 14 0.63 -12.96 24.27
N ARG A 15 -0.51 -12.55 23.72
CA ARG A 15 -1.79 -13.27 23.77
C ARG A 15 -1.58 -14.73 23.33
N SER A 16 -2.15 -15.67 24.10
CA SER A 16 -2.16 -17.09 23.73
C SER A 16 -2.95 -17.29 22.43
N GLN A 17 -2.74 -18.39 21.70
CA GLN A 17 -3.47 -18.65 20.45
C GLN A 17 -5.01 -18.54 20.60
N GLN A 18 -5.55 -18.81 21.79
CA GLN A 18 -6.99 -18.73 22.06
C GLN A 18 -7.55 -17.31 22.01
N ASP A 19 -6.75 -16.31 22.41
CA ASP A 19 -7.14 -14.90 22.33
C ASP A 19 -7.06 -14.35 20.89
N VAL A 20 -6.27 -14.99 20.02
CA VAL A 20 -6.21 -14.67 18.58
C VAL A 20 -7.47 -15.16 17.88
N GLN A 21 -7.91 -16.38 18.20
CA GLN A 21 -9.12 -16.98 17.65
C GLN A 21 -10.39 -16.18 18.00
N ALA A 22 -10.51 -15.67 19.23
CA ALA A 22 -11.64 -14.84 19.65
C ALA A 22 -11.77 -13.50 18.89
N VAL A 23 -10.67 -13.01 18.30
CA VAL A 23 -10.68 -11.80 17.45
C VAL A 23 -10.93 -12.16 15.97
N GLU A 24 -10.44 -13.30 15.51
CA GLU A 24 -10.74 -13.85 14.17
C GLU A 24 -12.22 -14.24 14.03
N GLU A 25 -12.85 -14.67 15.12
CA GLU A 25 -14.26 -15.03 15.20
C GLU A 25 -15.17 -13.81 15.46
N ALA A 26 -14.68 -12.60 15.21
CA ALA A 26 -15.59 -11.49 14.92
C ALA A 26 -16.41 -11.89 13.68
N PRO A 27 -17.76 -11.96 13.75
CA PRO A 27 -18.56 -12.36 12.61
C PRO A 27 -18.25 -11.41 11.46
N ALA A 28 -17.71 -11.96 10.37
CA ALA A 28 -17.58 -11.24 9.11
C ALA A 28 -18.93 -10.63 8.83
N ALA A 29 -19.03 -9.30 8.88
CA ALA A 29 -20.28 -8.59 8.75
C ALA A 29 -20.85 -8.91 7.35
N SER A 30 -21.71 -9.93 7.27
CA SER A 30 -22.11 -10.56 6.02
C SER A 30 -23.08 -9.69 5.22
N ASN A 31 -23.51 -8.57 5.81
CA ASN A 31 -24.53 -7.68 5.28
C ASN A 31 -24.08 -6.21 5.32
N VAL A 32 -22.77 -5.92 5.11
CA VAL A 32 -22.34 -4.54 4.90
C VAL A 32 -22.61 -4.15 3.45
N ARG A 33 -23.75 -3.51 3.21
CA ARG A 33 -23.99 -2.80 1.96
C ARG A 33 -23.34 -1.43 2.03
N TYR A 34 -22.17 -1.30 1.42
CA TYR A 34 -21.55 0.00 1.18
C TYR A 34 -22.32 0.73 0.08
N GLN A 35 -23.17 1.67 0.47
CA GLN A 35 -23.82 2.61 -0.45
C GLN A 35 -22.99 3.88 -0.46
N HIS A 36 -22.20 4.08 -1.52
CA HIS A 36 -21.54 5.36 -1.79
C HIS A 36 -22.51 6.21 -2.61
N ALA A 37 -22.61 7.51 -2.28
CA ALA A 37 -23.58 8.43 -2.88
C ALA A 37 -23.52 8.48 -4.42
N ASP A 38 -22.33 8.24 -4.98
CA ASP A 38 -22.08 8.39 -6.41
C ASP A 38 -22.00 7.03 -7.15
N TYR A 39 -22.47 5.93 -6.54
CA TYR A 39 -22.36 4.59 -7.14
C TYR A 39 -23.15 4.46 -8.46
N GLU A 40 -24.39 4.94 -8.48
CA GLU A 40 -25.21 4.92 -9.70
C GLU A 40 -24.63 5.81 -10.80
N GLU A 41 -24.09 6.97 -10.41
CA GLU A 41 -23.44 7.90 -11.35
C GLU A 41 -22.16 7.30 -11.94
N ALA A 42 -21.33 6.66 -11.12
CA ALA A 42 -20.13 5.94 -11.58
C ALA A 42 -20.47 4.75 -12.51
N LEU A 43 -21.58 4.04 -12.25
CA LEU A 43 -22.02 2.93 -13.10
C LEU A 43 -22.52 3.44 -14.46
N ALA A 44 -23.22 4.57 -14.47
CA ALA A 44 -23.70 5.21 -15.70
C ALA A 44 -22.53 5.74 -16.55
N VAL A 45 -21.50 6.33 -15.93
CA VAL A 45 -20.28 6.76 -16.60
C VAL A 45 -19.50 5.56 -17.16
N ALA A 46 -19.34 4.48 -16.38
CA ALA A 46 -18.68 3.27 -16.84
C ALA A 46 -19.41 2.59 -18.01
N ALA A 47 -20.75 2.66 -18.04
CA ALA A 47 -21.55 2.18 -19.16
C ALA A 47 -21.44 3.10 -20.40
N ALA A 48 -21.25 4.40 -20.21
CA ALA A 48 -21.03 5.37 -21.29
C ALA A 48 -19.62 5.28 -21.89
N ASP A 49 -18.61 4.92 -21.08
CA ASP A 49 -17.22 4.71 -21.50
C ASP A 49 -16.97 3.34 -22.16
N ALA A 50 -18.00 2.51 -22.37
CA ALA A 50 -17.93 1.25 -23.11
C ALA A 50 -17.79 1.42 -24.65
N ALA A 51 -17.21 2.54 -25.09
CA ALA A 51 -16.71 2.70 -26.45
C ALA A 51 -15.36 1.97 -26.59
N PRO A 52 -15.03 1.39 -27.76
CA PRO A 52 -13.80 0.63 -27.90
C PRO A 52 -12.60 1.52 -27.61
N ALA A 53 -11.79 1.13 -26.62
CA ALA A 53 -10.53 1.75 -26.21
C ALA A 53 -9.43 1.62 -27.29
N ALA A 54 -9.76 1.91 -28.55
CA ALA A 54 -8.90 1.79 -29.71
C ALA A 54 -8.11 3.07 -30.01
N LEU A 55 -8.30 4.15 -29.22
CA LEU A 55 -7.65 5.45 -29.45
C LEU A 55 -6.96 6.03 -28.21
N ALA A 56 -6.68 5.22 -27.19
CA ALA A 56 -5.80 5.65 -26.11
C ALA A 56 -4.34 5.45 -26.53
N PRO A 57 -3.47 6.47 -26.48
CA PRO A 57 -2.03 6.25 -26.66
C PRO A 57 -1.56 5.21 -25.63
N PRO A 58 -0.64 4.29 -26.00
CA PRO A 58 -0.18 3.25 -25.11
C PRO A 58 0.36 3.88 -23.81
N PRO A 59 0.07 3.28 -22.64
CA PRO A 59 0.58 3.80 -21.38
C PRO A 59 2.11 3.86 -21.45
N PHE A 60 2.68 4.99 -21.04
CA PHE A 60 4.13 5.15 -21.06
C PHE A 60 4.73 4.11 -20.09
N THR A 61 5.42 3.11 -20.65
CA THR A 61 6.25 2.21 -19.85
C THR A 61 7.62 2.85 -19.74
N ARG A 62 8.01 3.23 -18.53
CA ARG A 62 9.36 3.78 -18.28
C ARG A 62 10.38 2.71 -18.68
N VAL A 63 11.19 3.00 -19.71
CA VAL A 63 12.18 2.07 -20.29
C VAL A 63 13.38 1.82 -19.34
N GLY A 64 13.48 2.59 -18.25
CA GLY A 64 14.57 2.49 -17.27
C GLY A 64 14.24 1.61 -16.06
N GLN A 65 15.28 0.98 -15.50
CA GLN A 65 15.17 0.24 -14.23
C GLN A 65 14.68 1.16 -13.10
N LYS A 66 13.77 0.64 -12.27
CA LYS A 66 13.31 1.33 -11.05
C LYS A 66 14.45 1.30 -10.02
N VAL A 67 15.18 2.40 -9.88
CA VAL A 67 16.24 2.53 -8.87
C VAL A 67 15.60 2.66 -7.49
N GLY A 68 15.88 1.69 -6.61
CA GLY A 68 15.44 1.70 -5.22
C GLY A 68 16.21 2.72 -4.39
N ARG A 69 15.60 3.19 -3.29
CA ARG A 69 16.18 4.24 -2.43
C ARG A 69 17.56 3.86 -1.84
N ASN A 70 17.86 2.57 -1.70
CA ASN A 70 19.14 2.08 -1.17
C ASN A 70 20.15 1.65 -2.25
N ASP A 71 19.78 1.61 -3.53
CA ASP A 71 20.65 1.15 -4.62
C ASP A 71 21.74 2.16 -4.94
N ALA A 72 22.75 1.74 -5.70
CA ALA A 72 23.80 2.64 -6.19
C ALA A 72 23.17 3.77 -7.02
N CYS A 73 23.57 5.01 -6.75
CA CYS A 73 23.09 6.14 -7.53
C CYS A 73 23.51 6.01 -9.00
N PRO A 74 22.58 6.16 -9.96
CA PRO A 74 22.90 6.08 -11.40
C PRO A 74 23.83 7.23 -11.86
N CYS A 75 24.08 8.21 -11.00
CA CYS A 75 25.02 9.30 -11.20
C CYS A 75 26.51 8.92 -11.07
N GLY A 76 26.82 7.65 -10.78
CA GLY A 76 28.20 7.16 -10.68
C GLY A 76 28.97 7.61 -9.43
N SER A 77 28.30 8.25 -8.47
CA SER A 77 28.94 8.81 -7.28
C SER A 77 29.37 7.79 -6.21
N GLY A 78 29.08 6.50 -6.43
CA GLY A 78 29.32 5.40 -5.47
C GLY A 78 28.45 5.46 -4.22
N LYS A 79 27.58 6.47 -4.07
CA LYS A 79 26.68 6.65 -2.92
C LYS A 79 25.33 5.99 -3.19
N LYS A 80 24.65 5.53 -2.12
CA LYS A 80 23.26 5.05 -2.21
C LYS A 80 22.34 6.16 -2.69
N TYR A 81 21.29 5.84 -3.46
CA TYR A 81 20.36 6.82 -4.04
C TYR A 81 19.83 7.81 -2.98
N LYS A 82 19.46 7.33 -1.79
CA LYS A 82 19.02 8.15 -0.64
C LYS A 82 20.02 9.21 -0.15
N HIS A 83 21.31 8.99 -0.38
CA HIS A 83 22.39 9.89 0.03
C HIS A 83 22.90 10.76 -1.12
N CYS A 84 22.26 10.69 -2.29
CA CYS A 84 22.63 11.47 -3.46
C CYS A 84 21.38 12.14 -4.05
N HIS A 85 20.85 11.65 -5.17
CA HIS A 85 19.72 12.27 -5.88
C HIS A 85 18.34 12.00 -5.24
N GLY A 86 18.25 11.04 -4.32
CA GLY A 86 17.05 10.72 -3.54
C GLY A 86 17.07 11.30 -2.13
N ARG A 87 17.91 12.32 -1.87
CA ARG A 87 17.97 13.01 -0.58
C ARG A 87 16.76 13.95 -0.49
N ILE A 88 15.84 13.60 0.39
CA ILE A 88 14.78 14.47 0.91
C ILE A 88 15.24 14.86 2.31
#